data_AF-S3ZGY9-F1
#
_entry.id   AF-S3ZGY9-F1
#
_cell.length_a   1.000
_cell.length_b   1.000
_cell.length_c   1.000
_cell.angle_alpha   90.00
_cell.angle_beta   90.00
_cell.angle_gamma   90.00
#
_symmetry.space_group_name_H-M   'P 1'
#
loop_
_entity.id
_entity.type
_entity.pdbx_description
1 polymer ?
#
loop_
_entity_poly.entity_id
_entity_poly.type
_entity_poly.pdbx_seq_one_letter_code
_entity_poly.pdbx_strand_id
1 'polypeptide(L)'
;MFGQVKEGKVDERLFQTALNIKSVGKGKLSIVLFYVNPEKYVPLDSNTSSYLRSKKLGYTYDSFASYSELSEKIVKTLGKHPWEISYEAYNYTPERDSSNIGSIKILLEKLENELEDNMDYHIFYRGQSDKSFGLIPSIYREELLIKNEDKIFKDIIAQCPADFKGCTSTFEKLVKMQHYSLPTRLLDITTNPLVALYFACENEDVDGKLFRFEVKTSDIKYFDSDAVSVVSNIAKRPIDFSIESLRDLECEDFNDEPDIAYLLHEIKYEKPHFQNVIDSKDIERVFCVKPMFDNPRIIRQSGAFFLYGINGDKSRPASLNFSYNVYIINKAQKQKIRKQLEALGIDKSTLFPEVEHVAEHIKDKYHLPK
;
A
#
# COMPACT_ATOMS: atom_id res chain seq x y z
N MET A 1 -22.05 2.89 34.76
CA MET A 1 -22.36 3.15 33.33
C MET A 1 -22.67 1.86 32.57
N PHE A 2 -21.74 0.90 32.44
CA PHE A 2 -21.94 -0.33 31.65
C PHE A 2 -23.26 -1.09 31.94
N GLY A 3 -23.61 -1.31 33.21
CA GLY A 3 -24.89 -1.96 33.59
C GLY A 3 -26.14 -1.18 33.16
N GLN A 4 -26.12 0.15 33.28
CA GLN A 4 -27.25 1.01 32.88
C GLN A 4 -27.36 1.16 31.36
N VAL A 5 -26.22 1.12 30.63
CA VAL A 5 -26.21 1.08 29.16
C VAL A 5 -26.81 -0.26 28.68
N LYS A 6 -26.47 -1.37 29.35
CA LYS A 6 -27.03 -2.70 29.04
C LYS A 6 -28.55 -2.79 29.29
N GLU A 7 -29.06 -2.02 30.26
CA GLU A 7 -30.50 -1.87 30.54
C GLU A 7 -31.20 -0.85 29.62
N GLY A 8 -30.49 -0.20 28.69
CA GLY A 8 -31.05 0.83 27.80
C GLY A 8 -31.40 2.15 28.49
N LYS A 9 -30.97 2.36 29.73
CA LYS A 9 -31.25 3.55 30.55
C LYS A 9 -30.04 4.49 30.60
N VAL A 10 -29.60 4.95 29.44
CA VAL A 10 -28.56 5.99 29.39
C VAL A 10 -29.25 7.34 29.43
N ASP A 11 -29.13 8.04 30.56
CA ASP A 11 -29.55 9.43 30.67
C ASP A 11 -28.39 10.40 30.35
N GLU A 12 -28.73 11.63 29.96
CA GLU A 12 -27.75 12.66 29.59
C GLU A 12 -26.81 12.98 30.77
N ARG A 13 -27.30 12.86 32.00
CA ARG A 13 -26.53 13.13 33.22
C ARG A 13 -25.40 12.11 33.41
N LEU A 14 -25.67 10.83 33.17
CA LEU A 14 -24.70 9.73 33.23
C LEU A 14 -23.65 9.88 32.14
N PHE A 15 -24.06 10.30 30.94
CA PHE A 15 -23.16 10.54 29.82
C PHE A 15 -22.16 11.68 30.10
N GLN A 16 -22.65 12.82 30.59
CA GLN A 16 -21.79 13.94 31.00
C GLN A 16 -20.89 13.59 32.18
N THR A 17 -21.40 12.81 33.14
CA THR A 17 -20.59 12.31 34.26
C THR A 17 -19.43 11.43 33.77
N ALA A 18 -19.67 10.60 32.74
CA ALA A 18 -18.63 9.75 32.16
C ALA A 18 -17.56 10.54 31.39
N LEU A 19 -17.97 11.61 30.68
CA LEU A 19 -17.02 12.52 30.00
C LEU A 19 -16.14 13.31 30.98
N ASN A 20 -16.60 13.55 32.20
CA ASN A 20 -15.81 14.22 33.24
C ASN A 20 -14.75 13.30 33.90
N ILE A 21 -14.72 12.01 33.58
CA ILE A 21 -13.70 11.09 34.08
C ILE A 21 -12.37 11.40 33.37
N LYS A 22 -11.30 11.57 34.16
CA LYS A 22 -9.95 11.83 33.63
C LYS A 22 -9.57 10.78 32.57
N SER A 23 -9.11 11.24 31.41
CA SER A 23 -8.68 10.41 30.27
C SER A 23 -9.79 9.68 29.48
N VAL A 24 -11.07 9.97 29.76
CA VAL A 24 -12.22 9.50 28.97
C VAL A 24 -12.64 10.59 27.99
N GLY A 25 -12.20 10.46 26.74
CA GLY A 25 -12.64 11.32 25.64
C GLY A 25 -13.88 10.78 24.93
N LYS A 26 -14.54 11.63 24.13
CA LYS A 26 -15.70 11.26 23.30
C LYS A 26 -15.45 10.00 22.47
N GLY A 27 -14.33 9.92 21.74
CA GLY A 27 -13.98 8.72 20.96
C GLY A 27 -14.02 7.42 21.79
N LYS A 28 -13.37 7.39 22.96
CA LYS A 28 -13.39 6.22 23.85
C LYS A 28 -14.80 5.89 24.33
N LEU A 29 -15.60 6.89 24.65
CA LEU A 29 -16.97 6.70 25.11
C LEU A 29 -17.86 6.09 24.03
N SER A 30 -17.71 6.54 22.78
CA SER A 30 -18.44 5.97 21.63
C SER A 30 -18.10 4.49 21.39
N ILE A 31 -16.82 4.12 21.50
CA ILE A 31 -16.35 2.72 21.37
C ILE A 31 -16.98 1.85 22.45
N VAL A 32 -17.02 2.33 23.70
CA VAL A 32 -17.65 1.58 24.80
C VAL A 32 -19.14 1.39 24.54
N LEU A 33 -19.85 2.42 24.09
CA LEU A 33 -21.28 2.34 23.77
C LEU A 33 -21.56 1.36 22.62
N PHE A 34 -20.71 1.38 21.58
CA PHE A 34 -20.75 0.40 20.49
C PHE A 34 -20.62 -1.03 21.02
N TYR A 35 -19.65 -1.31 21.90
CA TYR A 35 -19.51 -2.66 22.47
C TYR A 35 -20.70 -3.09 23.33
N VAL A 36 -21.45 -2.16 23.93
CA VAL A 36 -22.66 -2.52 24.68
C VAL A 36 -23.83 -2.84 23.73
N ASN A 37 -23.95 -2.14 22.61
CA ASN A 37 -24.99 -2.39 21.62
C ASN A 37 -24.49 -2.12 20.20
N PRO A 38 -23.87 -3.13 19.54
CA PRO A 38 -23.28 -2.98 18.22
C PRO A 38 -24.32 -2.83 17.11
N GLU A 39 -25.60 -3.12 17.38
CA GLU A 39 -26.72 -2.90 16.45
C GLU A 39 -27.12 -1.43 16.35
N LYS A 40 -26.88 -0.64 17.39
CA LYS A 40 -27.43 0.72 17.51
C LYS A 40 -26.40 1.82 17.34
N TYR A 41 -25.21 1.68 17.92
CA TYR A 41 -24.27 2.79 18.05
C TYR A 41 -23.08 2.63 17.11
N VAL A 42 -22.67 3.70 16.42
CA VAL A 42 -21.49 3.67 15.55
C VAL A 42 -20.25 4.09 16.35
N PRO A 43 -19.18 3.28 16.40
CA PRO A 43 -17.96 3.68 17.11
C PRO A 43 -17.31 4.86 16.37
N LEU A 44 -16.94 5.92 17.08
CA LEU A 44 -16.29 7.11 16.52
C LEU A 44 -14.82 7.15 16.94
N ASP A 45 -14.11 6.05 16.71
CA ASP A 45 -12.65 5.98 16.77
C ASP A 45 -12.01 6.78 15.61
N SER A 46 -10.67 6.81 15.57
CA SER A 46 -9.92 7.54 14.55
C SER A 46 -10.22 7.07 13.12
N ASN A 47 -10.36 5.75 12.91
CA ASN A 47 -10.58 5.16 11.60
C ASN A 47 -12.01 5.43 11.13
N THR A 48 -13.00 5.16 12.00
CA THR A 48 -14.42 5.41 11.69
C THR A 48 -14.70 6.89 11.47
N SER A 49 -14.11 7.78 12.28
CA SER A 49 -14.23 9.23 12.07
C SER A 49 -13.66 9.66 10.71
N SER A 50 -12.53 9.09 10.31
CA SER A 50 -11.89 9.38 9.02
C SER A 50 -12.72 8.84 7.85
N TYR A 51 -13.24 7.62 7.96
CA TYR A 51 -14.13 7.01 6.99
C TYR A 51 -15.41 7.84 6.79
N LEU A 52 -16.06 8.25 7.87
CA LEU A 52 -17.26 9.10 7.81
C LEU A 52 -16.97 10.47 7.18
N ARG A 53 -15.82 11.08 7.51
CA ARG A 53 -15.37 12.34 6.88
C ARG A 53 -15.25 12.19 5.36
N SER A 54 -14.68 11.08 4.87
CA SER A 54 -14.55 10.83 3.42
C SER A 54 -15.91 10.73 2.71
N LYS A 55 -16.94 10.25 3.41
CA LYS A 55 -18.33 10.17 2.92
C LYS A 55 -19.12 11.47 3.14
N LYS A 56 -18.46 12.55 3.59
CA LYS A 56 -19.08 13.85 3.94
C LYS A 56 -20.16 13.72 5.01
N LEU A 57 -20.01 12.74 5.91
CA LEU A 57 -20.88 12.55 7.08
C LEU A 57 -20.28 13.19 8.32
N GLY A 58 -21.15 13.60 9.24
CA GLY A 58 -20.72 14.08 10.56
C GLY A 58 -20.11 12.94 11.38
N TYR A 59 -19.17 13.27 12.27
CA TYR A 59 -18.49 12.32 13.15
C TYR A 59 -18.23 12.90 14.55
N THR A 60 -18.81 14.05 14.87
CA THR A 60 -18.67 14.74 16.15
C THR A 60 -20.03 14.89 16.82
N TYR A 61 -20.04 14.84 18.15
CA TYR A 61 -21.24 14.96 18.98
C TYR A 61 -20.90 15.67 20.29
N ASP A 62 -21.89 16.25 20.96
CA ASP A 62 -21.72 16.99 22.22
C ASP A 62 -22.58 16.47 23.38
N SER A 63 -23.63 15.73 23.06
CA SER A 63 -24.57 15.10 24.00
C SER A 63 -24.88 13.66 23.60
N PHE A 64 -25.44 12.87 24.51
CA PHE A 64 -25.87 11.51 24.19
C PHE A 64 -26.98 11.49 23.15
N ALA A 65 -27.90 12.46 23.21
CA ALA A 65 -28.94 12.65 22.20
C ALA A 65 -28.33 12.88 20.80
N SER A 66 -27.38 13.82 20.69
CA SER A 66 -26.71 14.10 19.41
C SER A 66 -25.90 12.91 18.89
N TYR A 67 -25.30 12.11 19.77
CA TYR A 67 -24.59 10.88 19.39
C TYR A 67 -25.53 9.79 18.87
N SER A 68 -26.69 9.63 19.52
CA SER A 68 -27.71 8.66 19.11
C SER A 68 -28.30 9.02 17.76
N GLU A 69 -28.69 10.29 17.57
CA GLU A 69 -29.18 10.80 16.27
C GLU A 69 -28.12 10.68 15.18
N LEU A 70 -26.86 10.96 15.50
CA LEU A 70 -25.74 10.82 14.57
C LEU A 70 -25.58 9.36 14.13
N SER A 71 -25.60 8.41 15.07
CA SER A 71 -25.48 6.98 14.77
C SER A 71 -26.63 6.50 13.88
N GLU A 72 -27.87 6.87 14.21
CA GLU A 72 -29.05 6.52 13.40
C GLU A 72 -28.98 7.13 11.99
N LYS A 73 -28.54 8.38 11.88
CA LYS A 73 -28.36 9.05 10.59
C LYS A 73 -27.29 8.36 9.74
N ILE A 74 -26.16 7.97 10.33
CA ILE A 74 -25.08 7.26 9.66
C ILE A 74 -25.58 5.91 9.12
N VAL A 75 -26.21 5.09 9.97
CA VAL A 75 -26.77 3.78 9.60
C VAL A 75 -27.79 3.92 8.48
N LYS A 76 -28.72 4.88 8.59
CA LYS A 76 -29.73 5.14 7.56
C LYS A 76 -29.13 5.60 6.24
N THR A 77 -28.08 6.41 6.28
CA THR A 77 -27.46 6.97 5.06
C THR A 77 -26.61 5.91 4.34
N LEU A 78 -25.90 5.08 5.08
CA LEU A 78 -25.03 4.05 4.52
C LEU A 78 -25.77 2.74 4.22
N GLY A 79 -26.94 2.52 4.82
CA GLY A 79 -27.72 1.29 4.65
C GLY A 79 -27.03 0.05 5.21
N LYS A 80 -26.19 0.22 6.24
CA LYS A 80 -25.33 -0.81 6.83
C LYS A 80 -25.42 -0.81 8.34
N HIS A 81 -25.18 -1.96 8.94
CA HIS A 81 -25.12 -2.07 10.39
C HIS A 81 -23.86 -1.39 10.95
N PRO A 82 -23.87 -0.92 12.22
CA PRO A 82 -22.71 -0.22 12.80
C PRO A 82 -21.41 -1.03 12.82
N TRP A 83 -21.46 -2.36 12.99
CA TRP A 83 -20.24 -3.19 12.92
C TRP A 83 -19.69 -3.31 11.51
N GLU A 84 -20.53 -3.35 10.48
CA GLU A 84 -20.09 -3.36 9.07
C GLU A 84 -19.41 -2.03 8.74
N ILE A 85 -19.97 -0.92 9.22
CA ILE A 85 -19.37 0.41 9.06
C ILE A 85 -18.01 0.48 9.77
N SER A 86 -17.91 -0.05 10.98
CA SER A 86 -16.65 -0.15 11.73
C SER A 86 -15.62 -1.01 11.01
N TYR A 87 -16.02 -2.18 10.50
CA TYR A 87 -15.16 -3.08 9.74
C TYR A 87 -14.65 -2.43 8.43
N GLU A 88 -15.55 -1.78 7.69
CA GLU A 88 -15.17 -1.04 6.48
C GLU A 88 -14.25 0.12 6.80
N ALA A 89 -14.51 0.86 7.88
CA ALA A 89 -13.65 1.93 8.33
C ALA A 89 -12.26 1.45 8.75
N TYR A 90 -12.16 0.26 9.36
CA TYR A 90 -10.87 -0.35 9.71
C TYR A 90 -10.05 -0.71 8.47
N ASN A 91 -10.71 -1.22 7.43
CA ASN A 91 -10.08 -1.55 6.16
C ASN A 91 -9.94 -0.35 5.22
N TYR A 92 -10.48 0.81 5.61
CA TYR A 92 -10.40 2.03 4.84
C TYR A 92 -9.10 2.77 5.12
N THR A 93 -8.19 2.77 4.14
CA THR A 93 -7.04 3.67 4.15
C THR A 93 -7.53 5.07 3.76
N PRO A 94 -7.44 6.08 4.65
CA PRO A 94 -7.92 7.40 4.31
C PRO A 94 -7.08 8.01 3.21
N GLU A 95 -7.68 8.24 2.04
CA GLU A 95 -7.19 9.22 1.08
C GLU A 95 -7.19 10.58 1.80
N ARG A 96 -6.04 10.99 2.36
CA ARG A 96 -5.87 12.34 2.89
C ARG A 96 -5.89 13.31 1.70
N ASP A 97 -6.87 14.22 1.74
CA ASP A 97 -7.07 15.39 0.87
C ASP A 97 -6.63 15.24 -0.60
N SER A 98 -7.56 14.80 -1.47
CA SER A 98 -7.34 14.79 -2.92
C SER A 98 -7.13 16.22 -3.44
N SER A 99 -5.88 16.59 -3.70
CA SER A 99 -5.54 17.94 -4.10
C SER A 99 -5.02 17.97 -5.54
N ASN A 100 -5.61 18.79 -6.41
CA ASN A 100 -5.20 18.87 -7.82
C ASN A 100 -3.81 19.50 -7.99
N ILE A 101 -3.00 18.97 -8.91
CA ILE A 101 -1.69 19.52 -9.30
C ILE A 101 -1.71 19.82 -10.79
N GLY A 102 -1.46 21.09 -11.13
CA GLY A 102 -1.43 21.55 -12.52
C GLY A 102 -0.11 22.04 -13.05
N SER A 103 0.93 22.01 -12.23
CA SER A 103 2.31 22.31 -12.65
C SER A 103 3.30 21.79 -11.61
N ILE A 104 4.57 21.65 -12.00
CA ILE A 104 5.65 21.29 -11.07
C ILE A 104 5.73 22.27 -9.89
N LYS A 105 5.54 23.58 -10.14
CA LYS A 105 5.55 24.61 -9.11
C LYS A 105 4.55 24.31 -7.98
N ILE A 106 3.30 23.99 -8.33
CA ILE A 106 2.25 23.68 -7.36
C ILE A 106 2.59 22.42 -6.56
N LEU A 107 3.20 21.41 -7.20
CA LEU A 107 3.67 20.22 -6.48
C LEU A 107 4.72 20.62 -5.43
N LEU A 108 5.75 21.38 -5.83
CA LEU A 108 6.83 21.77 -4.92
C LEU A 108 6.32 22.63 -3.76
N GLU A 109 5.43 23.61 -4.02
CA GLU A 109 4.80 24.43 -2.97
C GLU A 109 4.04 23.55 -1.97
N LYS A 110 3.32 22.52 -2.43
CA LYS A 110 2.63 21.60 -1.52
C LYS A 110 3.61 20.77 -0.71
N LEU A 111 4.64 20.23 -1.36
CA LEU A 111 5.65 19.43 -0.68
C LEU A 111 6.37 20.24 0.41
N GLU A 112 6.69 21.50 0.15
CA GLU A 112 7.33 22.40 1.11
C GLU A 112 6.48 22.60 2.37
N ASN A 113 5.15 22.74 2.22
CA ASN A 113 4.24 22.88 3.35
C ASN A 113 4.04 21.57 4.15
N GLU A 114 4.42 20.43 3.57
CA GLU A 114 4.29 19.08 4.16
C GLU A 114 5.64 18.53 4.64
N LEU A 115 6.69 19.35 4.66
CA LEU A 115 7.96 19.00 5.30
C LEU A 115 7.80 19.16 6.82
N GLU A 116 7.76 18.06 7.55
CA GLU A 116 7.96 18.10 9.01
C GLU A 116 9.39 17.66 9.33
N ASP A 117 10.08 18.36 10.22
CA ASP A 117 11.47 18.07 10.64
C ASP A 117 11.62 16.77 11.48
N ASN A 118 10.61 15.91 11.51
CA ASN A 118 10.64 14.72 12.34
C ASN A 118 11.34 13.56 11.61
N MET A 119 12.50 13.16 12.13
CA MET A 119 13.43 12.21 11.51
C MET A 119 12.98 10.73 11.50
N ASP A 120 11.77 10.41 12.00
CA ASP A 120 11.33 9.02 12.19
C ASP A 120 10.62 8.41 10.97
N TYR A 121 10.43 9.18 9.90
CA TYR A 121 9.78 8.69 8.69
C TYR A 121 10.55 9.07 7.42
N HIS A 122 10.39 8.24 6.40
CA HIS A 122 10.85 8.49 5.04
C HIS A 122 9.65 8.66 4.11
N ILE A 123 9.82 9.56 3.14
CA ILE A 123 8.80 9.85 2.13
C ILE A 123 9.12 9.07 0.86
N PHE A 124 8.11 8.39 0.34
CA PHE A 124 8.14 7.75 -0.97
C PHE A 124 6.99 8.24 -1.81
N TYR A 125 7.12 8.12 -3.14
CA TYR A 125 6.15 8.56 -4.10
C TYR A 125 5.85 7.48 -5.13
N ARG A 126 4.65 7.49 -5.70
CA ARG A 126 4.30 6.67 -6.87
C ARG A 126 3.43 7.46 -7.83
N GLY A 127 3.79 7.43 -9.11
CA GLY A 127 2.96 7.93 -10.19
C GLY A 127 2.09 6.83 -10.78
N GLN A 128 0.83 7.15 -11.08
CA GLN A 128 -0.04 6.31 -11.89
C GLN A 128 -0.64 7.16 -13.00
N SER A 129 -0.47 6.68 -14.22
CA SER A 129 -0.92 7.38 -15.41
C SER A 129 -2.45 7.43 -15.53
N ASP A 130 -3.15 6.47 -14.93
CA ASP A 130 -4.61 6.37 -14.88
C ASP A 130 -5.12 6.36 -13.43
N LYS A 131 -6.08 7.24 -13.13
CA LYS A 131 -6.73 7.36 -11.82
C LYS A 131 -7.52 6.14 -11.37
N SER A 132 -7.91 5.26 -12.30
CA SER A 132 -8.66 4.03 -12.04
C SER A 132 -7.79 2.91 -11.51
N PHE A 133 -6.45 3.02 -11.67
CA PHE A 133 -5.54 1.99 -11.20
C PHE A 133 -5.49 1.92 -9.66
N GLY A 134 -5.49 0.70 -9.15
CA GLY A 134 -5.32 0.43 -7.73
C GLY A 134 -3.85 0.40 -7.33
N LEU A 135 -3.58 0.54 -6.02
CA LEU A 135 -2.27 0.25 -5.43
C LEU A 135 -2.11 -1.26 -5.24
N ILE A 136 -2.12 -1.99 -6.36
CA ILE A 136 -1.89 -3.44 -6.41
C ILE A 136 -0.77 -3.75 -7.39
N PRO A 137 0.11 -4.72 -7.08
CA PRO A 137 1.14 -5.20 -7.98
C PRO A 137 0.57 -5.76 -9.29
N SER A 138 1.39 -5.82 -10.33
CA SER A 138 0.99 -6.28 -11.66
C SER A 138 0.52 -7.73 -11.68
N ILE A 139 1.10 -8.61 -10.86
CA ILE A 139 0.69 -10.02 -10.77
C ILE A 139 -0.77 -10.21 -10.35
N TYR A 140 -1.32 -9.26 -9.57
CA TYR A 140 -2.68 -9.34 -9.02
C TYR A 140 -3.73 -8.66 -9.90
N ARG A 141 -3.36 -8.05 -11.02
CA ARG A 141 -4.30 -7.32 -11.90
C ARG A 141 -5.12 -8.25 -12.77
N GLU A 142 -4.59 -9.43 -13.07
CA GLU A 142 -5.25 -10.43 -13.91
C GLU A 142 -5.19 -11.80 -13.23
N GLU A 143 -6.33 -12.49 -13.20
CA GLU A 143 -6.47 -13.78 -12.51
C GLU A 143 -5.54 -14.87 -13.09
N LEU A 144 -5.30 -14.84 -14.41
CA LEU A 144 -4.40 -15.78 -15.07
C LEU A 144 -2.93 -15.60 -14.68
N LEU A 145 -2.53 -14.37 -14.32
CA LEU A 145 -1.15 -14.08 -13.93
C LEU A 145 -0.85 -14.66 -12.56
N ILE A 146 -1.68 -14.36 -11.55
CA ILE A 146 -1.48 -14.90 -10.20
C ILE A 146 -1.57 -16.42 -10.16
N LYS A 147 -2.48 -17.03 -10.94
CA LYS A 147 -2.61 -18.49 -11.07
C LYS A 147 -1.36 -19.19 -11.60
N ASN A 148 -0.53 -18.48 -12.36
CA ASN A 148 0.67 -19.05 -12.99
C ASN A 148 1.96 -18.39 -12.49
N GLU A 149 1.94 -17.64 -11.38
CA GLU A 149 3.10 -16.89 -10.90
C GLU A 149 4.35 -17.77 -10.71
N ASP A 150 4.19 -18.96 -10.12
CA ASP A 150 5.30 -19.86 -9.87
C ASP A 150 5.90 -20.42 -11.16
N LYS A 151 5.06 -20.65 -12.18
CA LYS A 151 5.48 -21.06 -13.51
C LYS A 151 6.19 -19.94 -14.23
N ILE A 152 5.62 -18.72 -14.22
CA ILE A 152 6.24 -17.52 -14.81
C ILE A 152 7.63 -17.31 -14.20
N PHE A 153 7.75 -17.46 -12.88
CA PHE A 153 9.02 -17.36 -12.16
C PHE A 153 10.04 -18.42 -12.61
N LYS A 154 9.63 -19.68 -12.73
CA LYS A 154 10.51 -20.79 -13.16
C LYS A 154 10.89 -20.66 -14.64
N ASP A 155 9.94 -20.32 -15.49
CA ASP A 155 10.11 -20.25 -16.95
C ASP A 155 11.10 -19.16 -17.35
N ILE A 156 11.02 -17.97 -16.76
CA ILE A 156 11.95 -16.88 -17.12
C ILE A 156 13.39 -17.20 -16.70
N ILE A 157 13.58 -17.86 -15.56
CA ILE A 157 14.91 -18.28 -15.09
C ILE A 157 15.46 -19.40 -15.98
N ALA A 158 14.60 -20.34 -16.39
CA ALA A 158 14.98 -21.44 -17.28
C ALA A 158 15.33 -20.96 -18.70
N GLN A 159 14.63 -19.96 -19.21
CA GLN A 159 14.84 -19.41 -20.56
C GLN A 159 16.03 -18.44 -20.62
N CYS A 160 16.24 -17.63 -19.57
CA CYS A 160 17.26 -16.58 -19.53
C CYS A 160 18.25 -16.74 -18.35
N PRO A 161 18.88 -17.92 -18.13
CA PRO A 161 19.67 -18.18 -16.92
C PRO A 161 20.90 -17.27 -16.79
N ALA A 162 21.45 -16.80 -17.91
CA ALA A 162 22.59 -15.90 -17.93
C ALA A 162 22.25 -14.54 -17.31
N ASP A 163 21.02 -14.05 -17.53
CA ASP A 163 20.58 -12.77 -16.95
C ASP A 163 20.39 -12.91 -15.43
N PHE A 164 19.87 -14.02 -14.93
CA PHE A 164 19.70 -14.20 -13.47
C PHE A 164 20.98 -14.65 -12.76
N LYS A 165 22.11 -14.76 -13.47
CA LYS A 165 23.40 -15.11 -12.89
C LYS A 165 23.86 -14.00 -11.93
N GLY A 166 24.11 -14.38 -10.68
CA GLY A 166 24.51 -13.45 -9.62
C GLY A 166 23.36 -12.98 -8.71
N CYS A 167 22.10 -13.18 -9.11
CA CYS A 167 20.97 -12.98 -8.21
C CYS A 167 20.92 -14.10 -7.18
N THR A 168 21.25 -13.79 -5.93
CA THR A 168 21.33 -14.77 -4.85
C THR A 168 19.97 -15.01 -4.22
N SER A 169 19.22 -13.94 -3.96
CA SER A 169 17.89 -13.98 -3.34
C SER A 169 16.76 -14.03 -4.37
N THR A 170 15.60 -14.52 -3.94
CA THR A 170 14.35 -14.48 -4.72
C THR A 170 13.87 -13.05 -4.93
N PHE A 171 14.11 -12.16 -3.97
CA PHE A 171 13.81 -10.74 -4.10
C PHE A 171 14.56 -10.09 -5.27
N GLU A 172 15.87 -10.31 -5.38
CA GLU A 172 16.68 -9.82 -6.51
C GLU A 172 16.15 -10.33 -7.86
N LYS A 173 15.73 -11.59 -7.92
CA LYS A 173 15.12 -12.18 -9.12
C LYS A 173 13.81 -11.47 -9.47
N LEU A 174 12.94 -11.20 -8.49
CA LEU A 174 11.69 -10.45 -8.71
C LEU A 174 11.96 -9.01 -9.20
N VAL A 175 12.93 -8.32 -8.60
CA VAL A 175 13.34 -6.98 -9.04
C VAL A 175 13.82 -7.01 -10.50
N LYS A 176 14.62 -8.02 -10.86
CA LYS A 176 15.11 -8.21 -12.23
C LYS A 176 14.00 -8.59 -13.21
N MET A 177 13.05 -9.43 -12.80
CA MET A 177 11.85 -9.75 -13.59
C MET A 177 11.03 -8.49 -13.90
N GLN A 178 10.81 -7.63 -12.89
CA GLN A 178 10.08 -6.37 -13.08
C GLN A 178 10.82 -5.37 -13.96
N HIS A 179 12.15 -5.36 -13.92
CA HIS A 179 12.96 -4.58 -14.85
C HIS A 179 12.67 -4.96 -16.31
N TYR A 180 12.49 -6.26 -16.61
CA TYR A 180 12.06 -6.75 -17.92
C TYR A 180 10.53 -6.73 -18.13
N SER A 181 9.80 -5.97 -17.30
CA SER A 181 8.34 -5.80 -17.40
C SER A 181 7.52 -7.08 -17.19
N LEU A 182 8.09 -8.12 -16.55
CA LEU A 182 7.30 -9.27 -16.10
C LEU A 182 6.42 -8.88 -14.91
N PRO A 183 5.21 -9.47 -14.80
CA PRO A 183 4.34 -9.23 -13.66
C PRO A 183 4.91 -9.87 -12.38
N THR A 184 4.94 -9.11 -11.28
CA THR A 184 5.49 -9.53 -9.99
C THR A 184 4.64 -9.03 -8.82
N ARG A 185 4.97 -9.47 -7.60
CA ARG A 185 4.42 -9.00 -6.31
C ARG A 185 4.94 -7.63 -5.87
N LEU A 186 5.82 -7.05 -6.65
CA LEU A 186 6.45 -5.78 -6.32
C LEU A 186 5.65 -4.63 -6.93
N LEU A 187 5.55 -3.54 -6.17
CA LEU A 187 4.96 -2.29 -6.62
C LEU A 187 6.02 -1.18 -6.53
N ASP A 188 6.38 -0.57 -7.66
CA ASP A 188 7.43 0.45 -7.70
C ASP A 188 7.06 1.68 -6.88
N ILE A 189 8.01 2.18 -6.11
CA ILE A 189 7.95 3.48 -5.45
C ILE A 189 9.28 4.18 -5.65
N THR A 190 9.31 5.50 -5.50
CA THR A 190 10.52 6.31 -5.68
C THR A 190 10.64 7.33 -4.58
N THR A 191 11.86 7.65 -4.16
CA THR A 191 12.08 8.79 -3.26
C THR A 191 12.03 10.14 -4.00
N ASN A 192 11.98 10.14 -5.33
CA ASN A 192 11.97 11.35 -6.14
C ASN A 192 10.54 11.71 -6.60
N PRO A 193 9.95 12.83 -6.12
CA PRO A 193 8.59 13.22 -6.48
C PRO A 193 8.43 13.56 -7.97
N LEU A 194 9.48 14.03 -8.64
CA LEU A 194 9.43 14.39 -10.05
C LEU A 194 9.43 13.14 -10.96
N VAL A 195 10.14 12.09 -10.56
CA VAL A 195 10.08 10.77 -11.24
C VAL A 195 8.67 10.19 -11.12
N ALA A 196 8.07 10.26 -9.94
CA ALA A 196 6.68 9.84 -9.76
C ALA A 196 5.71 10.71 -10.58
N LEU A 197 5.93 12.03 -10.65
CA LEU A 197 5.12 12.92 -11.48
C LEU A 197 5.23 12.58 -12.98
N TYR A 198 6.42 12.19 -13.45
CA TYR A 198 6.63 11.73 -14.82
C TYR A 198 5.72 10.52 -15.14
N PHE A 199 5.75 9.49 -14.30
CA PHE A 199 4.89 8.31 -14.47
C PHE A 199 3.39 8.64 -14.38
N ALA A 200 3.00 9.60 -13.53
CA ALA A 200 1.61 10.07 -13.47
C ALA A 200 1.15 10.77 -14.76
N CYS A 201 2.08 11.29 -15.56
CA CYS A 201 1.81 11.98 -16.83
C CYS A 201 2.04 11.10 -18.07
N GLU A 202 2.27 9.79 -17.92
CA GLU A 202 2.63 8.93 -19.05
C GLU A 202 1.50 8.77 -20.09
N ASN A 203 0.25 8.57 -19.62
CA ASN A 203 -0.94 8.54 -20.46
C ASN A 203 -1.62 9.92 -20.45
N GLU A 204 -1.78 10.55 -21.61
CA GLU A 204 -2.32 11.91 -21.72
C GLU A 204 -3.86 11.97 -21.84
N ASP A 205 -4.52 10.85 -22.08
CA ASP A 205 -5.96 10.80 -22.38
C ASP A 205 -6.86 10.82 -21.14
N VAL A 206 -6.31 10.37 -20.01
CA VAL A 206 -7.00 10.20 -18.72
C VAL A 206 -6.31 10.99 -17.62
N ASP A 207 -7.00 11.22 -16.50
CA ASP A 207 -6.37 11.83 -15.32
C ASP A 207 -5.42 10.84 -14.66
N GLY A 208 -4.30 11.34 -14.13
CA GLY A 208 -3.33 10.55 -13.37
C GLY A 208 -3.45 10.77 -11.86
N LYS A 209 -2.78 9.93 -11.09
CA LYS A 209 -2.62 10.07 -9.64
C LYS A 209 -1.14 10.08 -9.26
N LEU A 210 -0.79 10.92 -8.31
CA LEU A 210 0.48 10.92 -7.62
C LEU A 210 0.22 10.59 -6.15
N PHE A 211 0.84 9.54 -5.65
CA PHE A 211 0.76 9.13 -4.26
C PHE A 211 2.01 9.58 -3.51
N ARG A 212 1.85 10.07 -2.29
CA ARG A 212 2.93 10.35 -1.33
C ARG A 212 2.72 9.47 -0.10
N PHE A 213 3.65 8.56 0.16
CA PHE A 213 3.63 7.63 1.27
C PHE A 213 4.54 8.12 2.39
N GLU A 214 4.07 8.01 3.63
CA GLU A 214 4.87 8.19 4.83
C GLU A 214 5.16 6.81 5.42
N VAL A 215 6.43 6.41 5.42
CA VAL A 215 6.88 5.10 5.90
C VAL A 215 7.82 5.31 7.07
N LYS A 216 7.52 4.72 8.23
CA LYS A 216 8.39 4.80 9.39
C LYS A 216 9.71 4.10 9.12
N THR A 217 10.80 4.60 9.69
CA THR A 217 12.13 4.01 9.54
C THR A 217 12.16 2.54 10.00
N SER A 218 11.39 2.17 11.02
CA SER A 218 11.24 0.78 11.50
C SER A 218 10.63 -0.20 10.47
N ASP A 219 9.82 0.34 9.56
CA ASP A 219 9.02 -0.45 8.61
C ASP A 219 9.76 -0.62 7.27
N ILE A 220 10.88 0.09 7.08
CA ILE A 220 11.74 -0.06 5.92
C ILE A 220 12.67 -1.25 6.13
N LYS A 221 12.63 -2.18 5.18
CA LYS A 221 13.53 -3.32 5.10
C LYS A 221 14.53 -3.15 3.96
N TYR A 222 15.64 -3.84 4.08
CA TYR A 222 16.64 -3.96 3.02
C TYR A 222 16.53 -5.31 2.34
N PHE A 223 17.10 -5.42 1.15
CA PHE A 223 17.06 -6.61 0.28
C PHE A 223 17.49 -7.92 0.98
N ASP A 224 18.33 -7.84 2.01
CA ASP A 224 18.87 -8.97 2.77
C ASP A 224 18.06 -9.33 4.01
N SER A 225 16.93 -8.66 4.28
CA SER A 225 16.08 -8.95 5.44
C SER A 225 15.38 -10.31 5.33
N ASP A 226 15.22 -10.99 6.47
CA ASP A 226 14.56 -12.29 6.55
C ASP A 226 13.09 -12.24 6.17
N ALA A 227 12.35 -11.22 6.63
CA ALA A 227 10.96 -11.01 6.23
C ALA A 227 10.81 -10.81 4.70
N VAL A 228 11.78 -10.16 4.07
CA VAL A 228 11.81 -9.97 2.61
C VAL A 228 12.00 -11.30 1.88
N SER A 229 12.89 -12.16 2.38
CA SER A 229 13.07 -13.53 1.86
C SER A 229 11.81 -14.38 2.01
N VAL A 230 11.14 -14.31 3.17
CA VAL A 230 9.87 -15.02 3.42
C VAL A 230 8.83 -14.64 2.37
N VAL A 231 8.54 -13.34 2.24
CA VAL A 231 7.47 -12.88 1.35
C VAL A 231 7.84 -13.07 -0.13
N SER A 232 9.10 -12.87 -0.50
CA SER A 232 9.54 -13.05 -1.89
C SER A 232 9.42 -14.50 -2.34
N ASN A 233 9.73 -15.47 -1.48
CA ASN A 233 9.64 -16.90 -1.83
C ASN A 233 8.20 -17.39 -2.02
N ILE A 234 7.18 -16.65 -1.54
CA ILE A 234 5.77 -16.94 -1.86
C ILE A 234 5.54 -16.96 -3.38
N ALA A 235 6.29 -16.16 -4.15
CA ALA A 235 6.19 -16.15 -5.61
C ALA A 235 6.38 -17.54 -6.23
N LYS A 236 7.22 -18.38 -5.61
CA LYS A 236 7.56 -19.74 -6.09
C LYS A 236 6.56 -20.81 -5.64
N ARG A 237 5.69 -20.50 -4.68
CA ARG A 237 4.65 -21.40 -4.17
C ARG A 237 3.56 -21.63 -5.21
N PRO A 238 2.90 -22.79 -5.26
CA PRO A 238 1.73 -22.98 -6.11
C PRO A 238 0.53 -22.10 -5.66
N ILE A 239 -0.49 -21.98 -6.51
CA ILE A 239 -1.65 -21.10 -6.27
C ILE A 239 -2.53 -21.55 -5.09
N ASP A 240 -2.51 -22.82 -4.75
CA ASP A 240 -3.22 -23.42 -3.62
C ASP A 240 -2.53 -23.17 -2.26
N PHE A 241 -1.40 -22.46 -2.25
CA PHE A 241 -0.75 -22.05 -1.01
C PHE A 241 -1.65 -21.09 -0.22
N SER A 242 -2.04 -21.52 0.98
CA SER A 242 -2.89 -20.77 1.89
C SER A 242 -2.44 -20.94 3.33
N ILE A 243 -2.60 -19.88 4.11
CA ILE A 243 -2.37 -19.86 5.56
C ILE A 243 -3.66 -19.57 6.33
N GLU A 244 -4.83 -19.52 5.68
CA GLU A 244 -6.10 -19.16 6.33
C GLU A 244 -6.42 -20.03 7.54
N SER A 245 -6.22 -21.35 7.42
CA SER A 245 -6.43 -22.31 8.50
C SER A 245 -5.32 -22.32 9.56
N LEU A 246 -4.22 -21.62 9.30
CA LEU A 246 -3.00 -21.65 10.12
C LEU A 246 -2.78 -20.36 10.93
N ARG A 247 -3.66 -19.36 10.76
CA ARG A 247 -3.51 -18.02 11.37
C ARG A 247 -3.47 -18.03 12.90
N ASP A 248 -4.22 -18.95 13.50
CA ASP A 248 -4.40 -19.04 14.95
C ASP A 248 -3.43 -20.05 15.60
N LEU A 249 -2.55 -20.68 14.82
CA LEU A 249 -1.55 -21.61 15.35
C LEU A 249 -0.44 -20.86 16.07
N GLU A 250 0.11 -21.50 17.09
CA GLU A 250 1.35 -21.05 17.72
C GLU A 250 2.52 -21.15 16.74
N CYS A 251 3.56 -20.34 16.94
CA CYS A 251 4.65 -20.21 15.98
C CYS A 251 5.36 -21.54 15.69
N GLU A 252 5.49 -22.42 16.69
CA GLU A 252 6.10 -23.75 16.52
C GLU A 252 5.24 -24.63 15.59
N ASP A 253 3.95 -24.80 15.91
CA ASP A 253 3.01 -25.58 15.10
C ASP A 253 2.89 -25.03 13.67
N PHE A 254 2.88 -23.70 13.51
CA PHE A 254 2.84 -23.04 12.21
C PHE A 254 4.03 -23.42 11.32
N ASN A 255 5.24 -23.51 11.89
CA ASN A 255 6.45 -23.81 11.12
C ASN A 255 6.62 -25.32 10.83
N ASP A 256 5.88 -26.18 11.53
CA ASP A 256 5.87 -27.63 11.30
C ASP A 256 4.90 -28.06 10.18
N GLU A 257 3.99 -27.17 9.75
CA GLU A 257 3.07 -27.43 8.65
C GLU A 257 3.81 -27.68 7.32
N PRO A 258 3.42 -28.70 6.52
CA PRO A 258 4.16 -29.13 5.33
C PRO A 258 4.42 -28.01 4.31
N ASP A 259 3.44 -27.12 4.10
CA ASP A 259 3.58 -26.00 3.18
C ASP A 259 4.58 -24.96 3.66
N ILE A 260 4.61 -24.68 4.97
CA ILE A 260 5.53 -23.74 5.60
C ILE A 260 6.94 -24.35 5.68
N ALA A 261 7.06 -25.64 5.99
CA ALA A 261 8.32 -26.37 5.96
C ALA A 261 8.95 -26.35 4.55
N TYR A 262 8.13 -26.50 3.50
CA TYR A 262 8.64 -26.41 2.13
C TYR A 262 9.04 -24.97 1.75
N LEU A 263 8.30 -23.95 2.22
CA LEU A 263 8.71 -22.55 2.07
C LEU A 263 10.04 -22.27 2.80
N LEU A 264 10.20 -22.77 4.03
CA LEU A 264 11.45 -22.69 4.80
C LEU A 264 12.62 -23.33 4.05
N HIS A 265 12.41 -24.47 3.40
CA HIS A 265 13.44 -25.12 2.58
C HIS A 265 13.87 -24.21 1.41
N GLU A 266 12.92 -23.58 0.72
CA GLU A 266 13.22 -22.64 -0.37
C GLU A 266 14.00 -21.40 0.11
N ILE A 267 13.65 -20.87 1.28
CA ILE A 267 14.37 -19.75 1.89
C ILE A 267 15.78 -20.17 2.29
N LYS A 268 15.95 -21.36 2.87
CA LYS A 268 17.28 -21.86 3.26
C LYS A 268 18.20 -22.14 2.08
N TYR A 269 17.63 -22.45 0.91
CA TYR A 269 18.41 -22.60 -0.31
C TYR A 269 19.12 -21.29 -0.69
N GLU A 270 18.49 -20.13 -0.49
CA GLU A 270 19.13 -18.81 -0.69
C GLU A 270 19.88 -18.31 0.56
N LYS A 271 19.41 -18.66 1.76
CA LYS A 271 19.97 -18.23 3.05
C LYS A 271 20.19 -19.43 3.98
N PRO A 272 21.35 -20.13 3.89
CA PRO A 272 21.60 -21.34 4.67
C PRO A 272 21.50 -21.19 6.20
N HIS A 273 21.69 -19.97 6.71
CA HIS A 273 21.65 -19.63 8.14
C HIS A 273 20.29 -19.09 8.62
N PHE A 274 19.26 -19.12 7.77
CA PHE A 274 17.92 -18.68 8.15
C PHE A 274 17.38 -19.52 9.31
N GLN A 275 16.90 -18.85 10.37
CA GLN A 275 16.30 -19.52 11.52
C GLN A 275 14.97 -20.15 11.12
N ASN A 276 14.62 -21.30 11.70
CA ASN A 276 13.41 -22.05 11.33
C ASN A 276 12.13 -21.43 11.94
N VAL A 277 12.03 -20.11 11.92
CA VAL A 277 10.99 -19.34 12.59
C VAL A 277 10.48 -18.31 11.60
N ILE A 278 9.37 -18.63 10.96
CA ILE A 278 8.57 -17.68 10.18
C ILE A 278 7.42 -17.19 11.07
N ASP A 279 7.26 -15.86 11.16
CA ASP A 279 6.06 -15.24 11.72
C ASP A 279 4.96 -15.22 10.65
N SER A 280 3.82 -15.85 10.94
CA SER A 280 2.65 -15.87 10.05
C SER A 280 2.18 -14.46 9.69
N LYS A 281 2.39 -13.47 10.58
CA LYS A 281 2.02 -12.07 10.35
C LYS A 281 2.87 -11.42 9.26
N ASP A 282 4.11 -11.86 9.07
CA ASP A 282 4.99 -11.29 8.04
C ASP A 282 4.56 -11.74 6.64
N ILE A 283 3.97 -12.93 6.51
CA ILE A 283 3.40 -13.43 5.24
C ILE A 283 2.23 -12.56 4.77
N GLU A 284 1.47 -11.97 5.70
CA GLU A 284 0.29 -11.16 5.39
C GLU A 284 0.55 -9.65 5.30
N ARG A 285 1.83 -9.24 5.31
CA ARG A 285 2.23 -7.84 5.33
C ARG A 285 2.75 -7.36 3.99
N VAL A 286 2.69 -6.05 3.81
CA VAL A 286 3.40 -5.33 2.75
C VAL A 286 4.64 -4.70 3.35
N PHE A 287 5.80 -4.99 2.75
CA PHE A 287 7.08 -4.42 3.19
C PHE A 287 7.55 -3.33 2.25
N CYS A 288 8.03 -2.21 2.80
CA CYS A 288 8.78 -1.22 2.04
C CYS A 288 10.24 -1.67 1.96
N VAL A 289 10.71 -2.04 0.78
CA VAL A 289 12.03 -2.64 0.59
C VAL A 289 12.92 -1.73 -0.25
N LYS A 290 14.10 -1.40 0.28
CA LYS A 290 15.18 -0.78 -0.48
C LYS A 290 16.00 -1.87 -1.18
N PRO A 291 16.02 -1.92 -2.52
CA PRO A 291 16.79 -2.91 -3.26
C PRO A 291 18.29 -2.62 -3.19
N MET A 292 19.10 -3.57 -3.67
CA MET A 292 20.46 -3.25 -4.07
C MET A 292 20.43 -2.30 -5.27
N PHE A 293 21.35 -1.34 -5.27
CA PHE A 293 21.50 -0.36 -6.35
C PHE A 293 22.52 -0.87 -7.38
N ASP A 294 22.27 -2.06 -7.93
CA ASP A 294 23.11 -2.70 -8.95
C ASP A 294 22.58 -2.46 -10.38
N ASN A 295 21.30 -2.09 -10.51
CA ASN A 295 20.66 -1.78 -11.77
C ASN A 295 20.61 -0.26 -12.03
N PRO A 296 21.20 0.24 -13.14
CA PRO A 296 21.19 1.66 -13.49
C PRO A 296 19.80 2.30 -13.53
N ARG A 297 18.76 1.56 -13.94
CA ARG A 297 17.37 2.05 -13.97
C ARG A 297 16.86 2.36 -12.57
N ILE A 298 17.09 1.45 -11.62
CA ILE A 298 16.67 1.63 -10.22
C ILE A 298 17.39 2.83 -9.61
N ILE A 299 18.69 2.99 -9.90
CA ILE A 299 19.48 4.14 -9.44
C ILE A 299 18.90 5.45 -9.99
N ARG A 300 18.69 5.53 -11.31
CA ARG A 300 18.15 6.73 -11.98
C ARG A 300 16.78 7.13 -11.48
N GLN A 301 15.94 6.14 -11.16
CA GLN A 301 14.60 6.35 -10.65
C GLN A 301 14.59 6.55 -9.13
N SER A 302 15.72 6.42 -8.44
CA SER A 302 15.78 6.36 -6.96
C SER A 302 14.74 5.38 -6.40
N GLY A 303 14.69 4.21 -7.00
CA GLY A 303 13.62 3.22 -6.84
C GLY A 303 13.70 2.46 -5.52
N ALA A 304 12.54 2.19 -4.96
CA ALA A 304 12.27 1.22 -3.91
C ALA A 304 11.00 0.45 -4.27
N PHE A 305 10.64 -0.56 -3.49
CA PHE A 305 9.49 -1.40 -3.80
C PHE A 305 8.61 -1.62 -2.58
N PHE A 306 7.29 -1.63 -2.78
CA PHE A 306 6.41 -2.35 -1.87
C PHE A 306 6.35 -3.81 -2.31
N LEU A 307 6.80 -4.71 -1.44
CA LEU A 307 6.72 -6.16 -1.62
C LEU A 307 5.45 -6.67 -0.95
N TYR A 308 4.51 -7.18 -1.73
CA TYR A 308 3.23 -7.66 -1.22
C TYR A 308 3.30 -9.13 -0.82
N GLY A 309 2.98 -9.38 0.44
CA GLY A 309 2.52 -10.68 0.92
C GLY A 309 1.14 -11.06 0.41
N ILE A 310 0.52 -12.01 1.08
CA ILE A 310 -0.80 -12.54 0.75
C ILE A 310 -1.84 -12.14 1.79
N ASN A 311 -3.10 -12.45 1.59
CA ASN A 311 -4.12 -12.29 2.63
C ASN A 311 -4.88 -13.60 2.75
N GLY A 312 -4.36 -14.49 3.59
CA GLY A 312 -4.84 -15.84 3.76
C GLY A 312 -4.43 -16.74 2.60
N ASP A 313 -5.00 -16.48 1.43
CA ASP A 313 -4.75 -17.23 0.21
C ASP A 313 -3.81 -16.47 -0.75
N LYS A 314 -2.98 -17.22 -1.49
CA LYS A 314 -2.03 -16.65 -2.45
C LYS A 314 -2.68 -15.75 -3.51
N SER A 315 -3.91 -16.02 -3.90
CA SER A 315 -4.67 -15.25 -4.90
C SER A 315 -5.01 -13.84 -4.43
N ARG A 316 -4.95 -13.57 -3.13
CA ARG A 316 -5.33 -12.28 -2.54
C ARG A 316 -4.07 -11.53 -2.08
N PRO A 317 -3.85 -10.29 -2.54
CA PRO A 317 -2.73 -9.49 -2.05
C PRO A 317 -2.94 -9.07 -0.59
N ALA A 318 -1.84 -8.94 0.15
CA ALA A 318 -1.83 -8.27 1.45
C ALA A 318 -2.36 -6.83 1.33
N SER A 319 -3.00 -6.35 2.40
CA SER A 319 -3.50 -4.97 2.46
C SER A 319 -2.36 -3.99 2.70
N LEU A 320 -2.32 -2.90 1.92
CA LEU A 320 -1.33 -1.85 2.10
C LEU A 320 -1.56 -1.13 3.44
N ASN A 321 -0.56 -1.19 4.32
CA ASN A 321 -0.61 -0.69 5.69
C ASN A 321 0.05 0.70 5.87
N PHE A 322 0.45 1.36 4.79
CA PHE A 322 1.09 2.68 4.83
C PHE A 322 0.08 3.80 4.61
N SER A 323 0.23 4.89 5.37
CA SER A 323 -0.55 6.12 5.16
C SER A 323 -0.07 6.85 3.92
N TYR A 324 -0.99 7.40 3.14
CA TYR A 324 -0.63 8.17 1.95
C TYR A 324 -1.57 9.35 1.66
N ASN A 325 -1.01 10.36 1.03
CA ASN A 325 -1.73 11.49 0.42
C ASN A 325 -1.86 11.24 -1.08
N VAL A 326 -2.96 11.71 -1.69
CA VAL A 326 -3.21 11.55 -3.13
C VAL A 326 -3.33 12.92 -3.79
N TYR A 327 -2.59 13.09 -4.88
CA TYR A 327 -2.72 14.26 -5.74
C TYR A 327 -3.21 13.85 -7.12
N ILE A 328 -4.20 14.57 -7.64
CA ILE A 328 -4.78 14.30 -8.95
C ILE A 328 -4.09 15.16 -9.99
N ILE A 329 -3.64 14.53 -11.08
CA ILE A 329 -3.03 15.20 -12.23
C ILE A 329 -4.06 15.24 -13.35
N ASN A 330 -4.63 16.41 -13.62
CA ASN A 330 -5.63 16.55 -14.66
C ASN A 330 -5.01 16.29 -16.04
N LYS A 331 -5.71 15.53 -16.89
CA LYS A 331 -5.26 15.24 -18.25
C LYS A 331 -4.83 16.47 -19.06
N ALA A 332 -5.55 17.59 -18.92
CA ALA A 332 -5.27 18.83 -19.65
C ALA A 332 -3.90 19.46 -19.29
N GLN A 333 -3.32 19.08 -18.16
CA GLN A 333 -2.06 19.64 -17.66
C GLN A 333 -0.85 18.72 -17.88
N LYS A 334 -1.07 17.45 -18.27
CA LYS A 334 -0.01 16.45 -18.40
C LYS A 334 1.05 16.84 -19.42
N GLN A 335 0.66 17.26 -20.63
CA GLN A 335 1.61 17.73 -21.66
C GLN A 335 2.49 18.89 -21.18
N LYS A 336 1.88 19.86 -20.48
CA LYS A 336 2.61 20.99 -19.90
C LYS A 336 3.62 20.50 -18.85
N ILE A 337 3.20 19.61 -17.96
CA ILE A 337 4.06 19.04 -16.92
C ILE A 337 5.22 18.24 -17.54
N ARG A 338 4.97 17.42 -18.57
CA ARG A 338 6.02 16.68 -19.29
C ARG A 338 7.09 17.60 -19.86
N LYS A 339 6.71 18.68 -20.55
CA LYS A 339 7.67 19.67 -21.07
C LYS A 339 8.48 20.34 -19.95
N GLN A 340 7.86 20.59 -18.81
CA GLN A 340 8.57 21.14 -17.64
C GLN A 340 9.57 20.12 -17.05
N LEU A 341 9.22 18.83 -17.00
CA LEU A 341 10.09 17.75 -16.53
C LEU A 341 11.28 17.55 -17.48
N GLU A 342 11.05 17.57 -18.79
CA GLU A 342 12.10 17.50 -19.81
C GLU A 342 13.09 18.66 -19.69
N ALA A 343 12.59 19.88 -19.44
CA ALA A 343 13.45 21.04 -19.20
C ALA A 343 14.29 20.93 -17.92
N LEU A 344 13.87 20.10 -16.96
CA LEU A 344 14.61 19.76 -15.74
C LEU A 344 15.49 18.50 -15.91
N GLY A 345 15.58 17.93 -17.11
CA GLY A 345 16.39 16.74 -17.41
C GLY A 345 15.74 15.41 -17.03
N ILE A 346 14.43 15.40 -16.81
CA ILE A 346 13.64 14.20 -16.50
C ILE A 346 12.84 13.81 -17.75
N ASP A 347 13.35 12.82 -18.48
CA ASP A 347 12.75 12.31 -19.70
C ASP A 347 12.92 10.78 -19.79
N LYS A 348 12.38 10.17 -20.85
CA LYS A 348 12.41 8.71 -21.02
C LYS A 348 13.86 8.19 -21.06
N SER A 349 14.78 8.88 -21.73
CA SER A 349 16.17 8.44 -21.87
C SER A 349 16.98 8.55 -20.58
N THR A 350 16.63 9.49 -19.69
CA THR A 350 17.30 9.63 -18.40
C THR A 350 16.78 8.65 -17.35
N LEU A 351 15.50 8.27 -17.43
CA LEU A 351 14.85 7.30 -16.53
C LEU A 351 15.07 5.85 -16.96
N PHE A 352 15.26 5.59 -18.25
CA PHE A 352 15.43 4.27 -18.84
C PHE A 352 16.75 4.23 -19.64
N PRO A 353 17.87 3.91 -18.97
CA PRO A 353 19.20 3.96 -19.56
C PRO A 353 19.48 2.77 -20.50
N GLU A 354 18.57 1.81 -20.61
CA GLU A 354 18.72 0.66 -21.49
C GLU A 354 18.75 1.13 -22.96
N VAL A 355 19.63 0.50 -23.74
CA VAL A 355 19.92 0.90 -25.12
C VAL A 355 18.65 0.94 -25.99
N GLU A 356 17.71 0.03 -25.74
CA GLU A 356 16.43 -0.04 -26.44
C GLU A 356 15.60 1.24 -26.24
N HIS A 357 15.45 1.69 -24.99
CA HIS A 357 14.70 2.90 -24.65
C HIS A 357 15.40 4.17 -25.15
N VAL A 358 16.73 4.21 -25.07
CA VAL A 358 17.53 5.31 -25.62
C VAL A 358 17.38 5.38 -27.14
N ALA A 359 17.40 4.24 -27.83
CA ALA A 359 17.22 4.16 -29.28
C ALA A 359 15.82 4.59 -29.73
N GLU A 360 14.77 4.18 -29.01
CA GLU A 360 13.39 4.66 -29.23
C GLU A 360 13.30 6.18 -29.09
N HIS A 361 13.84 6.73 -27.99
CA HIS A 361 13.80 8.18 -27.77
C HIS A 361 14.54 8.97 -28.86
N ILE A 362 15.69 8.48 -29.33
CA ILE A 362 16.42 9.09 -30.44
C ILE A 362 15.57 9.05 -31.72
N LYS A 363 14.91 7.94 -32.04
CA LYS A 363 14.03 7.84 -33.21
C LYS A 363 12.91 8.88 -33.16
N ASP A 364 12.21 8.98 -32.02
CA ASP A 364 11.12 9.93 -31.83
C ASP A 364 11.60 11.39 -31.99
N LYS A 365 12.77 11.72 -31.44
CA LYS A 365 13.39 13.04 -31.55
C LYS A 365 13.68 13.46 -32.99
N TYR A 366 14.10 12.52 -33.84
CA TYR A 366 14.45 12.79 -35.25
C TYR A 366 13.31 12.47 -36.24
N HIS A 367 12.16 11.95 -35.79
CA HIS A 367 10.94 11.74 -36.59
C HIS A 367 9.98 12.94 -36.61
N LEU A 368 10.46 14.15 -36.30
CA LEU A 368 9.65 15.37 -36.47
C LEU A 368 9.31 15.56 -37.97
N PRO A 369 8.02 15.63 -38.35
CA PRO A 369 7.65 16.08 -39.69
C PRO A 369 8.15 17.51 -39.87
N LYS A 370 8.76 17.78 -41.03
CA LYS A 370 9.17 19.12 -41.47
C LYS A 370 7.98 20.07 -41.57
#